data_AF-A0A934SQY4-F1
#
_entry.id   AF-A0A934SQY4-F1
#
_cell.length_a   1.000
_cell.length_b   1.000
_cell.length_c   1.000
_cell.angle_alpha   90.00
_cell.angle_beta   90.00
_cell.angle_gamma   90.00
#
_symmetry.space_group_name_H-M   'P 1'
#
loop_
_entity.id
_entity.type
_entity.pdbx_description
1 polymer ?
#
loop_
_entity_poly.entity_id
_entity_poly.type
_entity_poly.pdbx_seq_one_letter_code
_entity_poly.pdbx_strand_id
1 'polypeptide(L)'
;MKRTHTWMFLLALSVCGGAHAERADATKPIDIEANQMAYDDVKQINTFTGNVVLTRGSLIMKGEKLVVTQDPAGYQYATLYAPAGGRATLRQKRDAGPDSWMEGEAGDRVEYDNKTEVAKFYVNAKVRLLEGKKVTDEVQGQFISYDSRQEYYSVNNTPSGASQPGAGRIRATIQPRNTGTP
;
A
#
# COMPACT_ATOMS: atom_id res chain seq x y z
N MET A 1 -17.89 17.17 -69.70
CA MET A 1 -18.10 15.71 -69.58
C MET A 1 -17.32 15.22 -68.36
N LYS A 2 -17.78 14.11 -67.74
CA LYS A 2 -17.80 13.86 -66.29
C LYS A 2 -16.42 13.65 -65.65
N ARG A 3 -16.17 14.29 -64.49
CA ARG A 3 -15.00 14.10 -63.60
C ARG A 3 -15.20 12.83 -62.79
N THR A 4 -14.24 11.90 -62.83
CA THR A 4 -14.17 10.73 -61.95
C THR A 4 -13.51 11.15 -60.62
N HIS A 5 -14.06 10.71 -59.49
CA HIS A 5 -13.47 10.86 -58.16
C HIS A 5 -13.23 9.47 -57.60
N THR A 6 -11.96 9.08 -57.53
CA THR A 6 -11.52 7.86 -56.86
C THR A 6 -11.49 8.12 -55.35
N TRP A 7 -12.39 7.47 -54.60
CA TRP A 7 -12.36 7.49 -53.14
C TRP A 7 -11.38 6.43 -52.64
N MET A 8 -10.33 6.85 -51.95
CA MET A 8 -9.40 5.98 -51.25
C MET A 8 -9.81 5.92 -49.78
N PHE A 9 -10.34 4.78 -49.34
CA PHE A 9 -10.72 4.50 -47.96
C PHE A 9 -9.44 4.27 -47.14
N LEU A 10 -9.13 5.17 -46.20
CA LEU A 10 -8.05 4.97 -45.24
C LEU A 10 -8.59 4.13 -44.06
N LEU A 11 -8.08 2.90 -43.91
CA LEU A 11 -8.37 2.03 -42.77
C LEU A 11 -7.47 2.45 -41.59
N ALA A 12 -8.03 3.12 -40.58
CA ALA A 12 -7.33 3.43 -39.34
C ALA A 12 -7.31 2.19 -38.43
N LEU A 13 -6.16 1.53 -38.30
CA LEU A 13 -5.94 0.51 -37.27
C LEU A 13 -5.74 1.21 -35.92
N SER A 14 -6.78 1.15 -35.07
CA SER A 14 -6.72 1.52 -33.67
C SER A 14 -5.90 0.47 -32.90
N VAL A 15 -4.61 0.75 -32.67
CA VAL A 15 -3.83 0.00 -31.68
C VAL A 15 -4.32 0.41 -30.30
N CYS A 16 -5.23 -0.37 -29.72
CA CYS A 16 -5.49 -0.35 -28.29
C CYS A 16 -4.26 -0.94 -27.57
N GLY A 17 -3.25 -0.11 -27.35
CA GLY A 17 -2.23 -0.41 -26.36
C GLY A 17 -2.91 -0.43 -24.99
N GLY A 18 -3.03 -1.61 -24.40
CA GLY A 18 -3.40 -1.74 -23.00
C GLY A 18 -2.36 -0.98 -22.18
N ALA A 19 -2.73 0.21 -21.69
CA ALA A 19 -1.96 0.91 -20.70
C ALA A 19 -2.04 0.07 -19.41
N HIS A 20 -1.14 -0.91 -19.28
CA HIS A 20 -0.77 -1.40 -17.97
C HIS A 20 -0.25 -0.18 -17.22
N ALA A 21 -1.06 0.35 -16.31
CA ALA A 21 -0.59 1.36 -15.37
C ALA A 21 0.60 0.73 -14.64
N GLU A 22 1.81 1.08 -15.08
CA GLU A 22 3.03 0.57 -14.46
C GLU A 22 3.10 1.19 -13.08
N ARG A 23 3.04 0.33 -12.07
CA ARG A 23 3.04 0.77 -10.69
C ARG A 23 4.40 1.36 -10.36
N ALA A 24 4.43 2.67 -10.15
CA ALA A 24 5.66 3.44 -10.08
C ALA A 24 6.60 3.02 -8.93
N ASP A 25 6.10 2.44 -7.84
CA ASP A 25 6.91 2.07 -6.67
C ASP A 25 7.57 0.68 -6.79
N ALA A 26 6.94 -0.24 -7.52
CA ALA A 26 7.37 -1.63 -7.60
C ALA A 26 8.78 -1.79 -8.21
N THR A 27 9.16 -0.89 -9.10
CA THR A 27 10.45 -0.91 -9.77
C THR A 27 11.51 -0.06 -9.06
N LYS A 28 11.15 0.58 -7.95
CA LYS A 28 12.06 1.47 -7.20
C LYS A 28 12.90 0.69 -6.19
N PRO A 29 14.13 1.16 -5.92
CA PRO A 29 14.95 0.60 -4.85
C PRO A 29 14.27 0.77 -3.48
N ILE A 30 14.68 -0.08 -2.54
CA ILE A 30 14.31 0.03 -1.13
C ILE A 30 15.50 0.63 -0.38
N ASP A 31 15.26 1.77 0.24
CA ASP A 31 16.21 2.48 1.10
C ASP A 31 15.75 2.35 2.56
N ILE A 32 16.68 2.04 3.47
CA ILE A 32 16.37 1.86 4.90
C ILE A 32 17.36 2.67 5.73
N GLU A 33 16.84 3.56 6.57
CA GLU A 33 17.58 4.31 7.57
C GLU A 33 17.22 3.81 8.97
N ALA A 34 18.22 3.61 9.82
CA ALA A 34 18.06 3.17 11.20
C ALA A 34 19.32 3.45 12.03
N ASN A 35 19.24 3.32 13.35
CA ASN A 35 20.38 3.47 14.24
C ASN A 35 21.35 2.28 14.16
N GLN A 36 20.83 1.07 13.91
CA GLN A 36 21.59 -0.18 13.88
C GLN A 36 21.07 -1.15 12.82
N MET A 37 21.96 -1.98 12.28
CA MET A 37 21.66 -3.07 11.35
C MET A 37 22.39 -4.36 11.79
N ALA A 38 21.71 -5.50 11.66
CA ALA A 38 22.28 -6.84 11.78
C ALA A 38 21.83 -7.69 10.59
N TYR A 39 22.76 -8.43 10.00
CA TYR A 39 22.50 -9.34 8.88
C TYR A 39 22.89 -10.77 9.26
N ASP A 40 21.95 -11.69 9.13
CA ASP A 40 22.16 -13.13 9.28
C ASP A 40 22.07 -13.78 7.88
N ASP A 41 23.22 -14.05 7.28
CA ASP A 41 23.33 -14.63 5.94
C ASP A 41 22.80 -16.07 5.88
N VAL A 42 22.97 -16.86 6.96
CA VAL A 42 22.49 -18.24 6.99
C VAL A 42 20.96 -18.28 6.94
N LYS A 43 20.31 -17.34 7.63
CA LYS A 43 18.84 -17.24 7.65
C LYS A 43 18.26 -16.31 6.60
N GLN A 44 19.11 -15.56 5.87
CA GLN A 44 18.70 -14.52 4.93
C GLN A 44 17.77 -13.47 5.59
N ILE A 45 18.16 -13.00 6.78
CA ILE A 45 17.40 -12.02 7.58
C ILE A 45 18.22 -10.76 7.80
N ASN A 46 17.65 -9.61 7.44
CA ASN A 46 18.13 -8.29 7.81
C ASN A 46 17.27 -7.70 8.93
N THR A 47 17.89 -7.24 10.01
CA THR A 47 17.21 -6.59 11.14
C THR A 47 17.75 -5.18 11.33
N PHE A 48 16.86 -4.20 11.32
CA PHE A 48 17.16 -2.79 11.57
C PHE A 48 16.46 -2.35 12.87
N THR A 49 17.15 -1.58 13.71
CA THR A 49 16.62 -1.17 15.03
C THR A 49 16.90 0.31 15.30
N GLY A 50 15.91 0.98 15.91
CA GLY A 50 15.95 2.38 16.33
C GLY A 50 15.64 3.35 15.19
N ASN A 51 14.58 4.15 15.35
CA ASN A 51 14.14 5.19 14.40
C ASN A 51 14.08 4.72 12.94
N VAL A 52 13.51 3.54 12.70
CA VAL A 52 13.55 2.91 11.38
C VAL A 52 12.65 3.65 10.41
N VAL A 53 13.20 4.00 9.24
CA VAL A 53 12.47 4.52 8.08
C VAL A 53 12.81 3.68 6.85
N LEU A 54 11.80 3.01 6.28
CA LEU A 54 11.92 2.33 4.99
C LEU A 54 11.24 3.18 3.92
N THR A 55 11.89 3.36 2.77
CA THR A 55 11.37 4.09 1.62
C THR A 55 11.47 3.25 0.35
N ARG A 56 10.43 3.23 -0.48
CA ARG A 56 10.43 2.64 -1.83
C ARG A 56 9.50 3.43 -2.75
N GLY A 57 10.07 4.27 -3.60
CA GLY A 57 9.27 5.21 -4.39
C GLY A 57 8.45 6.12 -3.47
N SER A 58 7.12 6.04 -3.55
CA SER A 58 6.19 6.76 -2.68
C SER A 58 5.86 6.05 -1.35
N LEU A 59 6.18 4.75 -1.24
CA LEU A 59 5.97 3.97 -0.03
C LEU A 59 6.97 4.41 1.04
N ILE A 60 6.46 4.80 2.20
CA ILE A 60 7.25 5.14 3.39
C ILE A 60 6.68 4.36 4.57
N MET A 61 7.53 3.62 5.28
CA MET A 61 7.17 2.94 6.52
C MET A 61 8.05 3.45 7.67
N LYS A 62 7.47 3.69 8.86
CA LYS A 62 8.22 4.18 10.03
C LYS A 62 7.87 3.45 11.32
N GLY A 63 8.87 3.06 12.09
CA GLY A 63 8.70 2.30 13.34
C GLY A 63 10.00 2.16 14.12
N GLU A 64 10.03 1.20 15.06
CA GLU A 64 11.16 1.01 15.98
C GLU A 64 12.11 -0.11 15.54
N LYS A 65 11.57 -1.19 14.98
CA LYS A 65 12.35 -2.34 14.53
C LYS A 65 11.78 -2.87 13.23
N LEU A 66 12.62 -3.11 12.25
CA LEU A 66 12.26 -3.72 10.99
C LEU A 66 13.02 -5.04 10.82
N VAL A 67 12.29 -6.09 10.47
CA VAL A 67 12.85 -7.37 10.04
C VAL A 67 12.48 -7.58 8.58
N VAL A 68 13.47 -7.74 7.72
CA VAL A 68 13.30 -8.04 6.30
C VAL A 68 13.83 -9.44 6.02
N THR A 69 12.99 -10.28 5.44
CA THR A 69 13.36 -11.62 4.96
C THR A 69 13.21 -11.68 3.45
N GLN A 70 14.05 -12.44 2.77
CA GLN A 70 13.98 -12.61 1.33
C GLN A 70 13.68 -14.06 0.95
N ASP A 71 12.80 -14.26 -0.02
CA ASP A 71 12.56 -15.58 -0.61
C ASP A 71 13.63 -15.91 -1.68
N PRO A 72 13.75 -17.18 -2.11
CA PRO A 72 14.74 -17.56 -3.14
C PRO A 72 14.57 -16.87 -4.49
N ALA A 73 13.40 -16.28 -4.78
CA ALA A 73 13.12 -15.53 -6.00
C ALA A 73 13.46 -14.03 -5.85
N GLY A 74 13.93 -13.59 -4.69
CA GLY A 74 14.30 -12.20 -4.43
C GLY A 74 13.17 -11.32 -3.91
N TYR A 75 11.99 -11.88 -3.65
CA TYR A 75 10.89 -11.13 -3.03
C TYR A 75 11.15 -10.94 -1.55
N GLN A 76 10.82 -9.75 -1.06
CA GLN A 76 11.13 -9.32 0.29
C GLN A 76 9.83 -9.16 1.08
N TYR A 77 9.88 -9.65 2.31
CA TYR A 77 8.83 -9.51 3.28
C TYR A 77 9.34 -8.69 4.47
N ALA A 78 8.69 -7.57 4.72
CA ALA A 78 9.06 -6.61 5.74
C ALA A 78 8.08 -6.68 6.92
N THR A 79 8.59 -6.85 8.13
CA THR A 79 7.82 -6.74 9.38
C THR A 79 8.36 -5.58 10.21
N LEU A 80 7.58 -4.52 10.30
CA LEU A 80 7.92 -3.29 11.01
C LEU A 80 7.13 -3.18 12.31
N TYR A 81 7.82 -3.19 13.44
CA TYR A 81 7.25 -3.12 14.77
C TYR A 81 7.14 -1.67 15.25
N ALA A 82 6.06 -1.40 15.98
CA ALA A 82 5.82 -0.13 16.65
C ALA A 82 6.78 0.04 17.85
N PRO A 83 7.17 1.29 18.19
CA PRO A 83 7.78 1.56 19.49
C PRO A 83 6.77 1.32 20.62
N ALA A 84 7.28 1.08 21.83
CA ALA A 84 6.44 0.88 23.01
C ALA A 84 5.47 2.06 23.22
N GLY A 85 4.16 1.78 23.21
CA GLY A 85 3.11 2.79 23.34
C GLY A 85 2.92 3.71 22.13
N GLY A 86 3.69 3.52 21.05
CA GLY A 86 3.59 4.28 19.81
C GLY A 86 2.93 3.49 18.68
N ARG A 87 3.27 3.84 17.43
CA ARG A 87 2.68 3.21 16.24
C ARG A 87 3.72 2.93 15.17
N ALA A 88 3.56 1.80 14.49
CA ALA A 88 4.16 1.58 13.18
C ALA A 88 3.26 2.23 12.13
N THR A 89 3.85 2.95 11.18
CA THR A 89 3.10 3.71 10.16
C THR A 89 3.54 3.32 8.76
N LEU A 90 2.61 3.43 7.81
CA LEU A 90 2.84 3.24 6.38
C LEU A 90 2.10 4.33 5.63
N ARG A 91 2.75 4.96 4.66
CA ARG A 91 2.13 5.88 3.70
C ARG A 91 2.50 5.46 2.30
N GLN A 92 1.53 5.48 1.37
CA GLN A 92 1.76 5.15 -0.03
C GLN A 92 0.85 5.98 -0.93
N LYS A 93 1.34 6.37 -2.11
CA LYS A 93 0.50 6.94 -3.15
C LYS A 93 -0.36 5.85 -3.79
N ARG A 94 -1.61 6.18 -4.12
CA ARG A 94 -2.55 5.29 -4.81
C ARG A 94 -2.65 5.64 -6.28
N ASP A 95 -3.14 4.70 -7.06
CA ASP A 95 -3.28 4.85 -8.52
C ASP A 95 -4.57 5.59 -8.90
N ALA A 96 -5.53 5.72 -7.97
CA ALA A 96 -6.78 6.47 -8.14
C ALA A 96 -6.63 7.97 -8.49
N GLY A 97 -5.43 8.57 -8.45
CA GLY A 97 -5.19 9.95 -8.90
C GLY A 97 -3.86 10.55 -8.45
N PRO A 98 -3.45 11.71 -9.01
CA PRO A 98 -2.14 12.31 -8.78
C PRO A 98 -1.89 12.75 -7.33
N ASP A 99 -2.94 13.00 -6.55
CA ASP A 99 -2.87 13.36 -5.12
C ASP A 99 -3.59 12.33 -4.23
N SER A 100 -3.72 11.09 -4.71
CA SER A 100 -4.38 10.03 -3.96
C SER A 100 -3.40 9.32 -3.03
N TRP A 101 -3.71 9.22 -1.74
CA TRP A 101 -2.83 8.62 -0.73
C TRP A 101 -3.56 7.60 0.14
N MET A 102 -2.83 6.59 0.59
CA MET A 102 -3.20 5.70 1.69
C MET A 102 -2.24 5.94 2.85
N GLU A 103 -2.79 6.10 4.04
CA GLU A 103 -2.05 6.21 5.30
C GLU A 103 -2.58 5.17 6.27
N GLY A 104 -1.71 4.28 6.76
CA GLY A 104 -2.03 3.27 7.74
C GLY A 104 -1.16 3.37 8.98
N GLU A 105 -1.74 3.02 10.13
CA GLU A 105 -1.05 2.95 11.42
C GLU A 105 -1.50 1.72 12.22
N ALA A 106 -0.58 1.14 12.98
CA ALA A 106 -0.77 -0.06 13.77
C ALA A 106 -0.09 0.07 15.14
N GLY A 107 -0.71 -0.45 16.19
CA GLY A 107 -0.18 -0.40 17.55
C GLY A 107 0.83 -1.50 17.88
N ASP A 108 0.83 -2.61 17.11
CA ASP A 108 1.84 -3.68 17.24
C ASP A 108 2.83 -3.65 16.08
N ARG A 109 2.38 -3.96 14.86
CA ARG A 109 3.25 -4.02 13.69
C ARG A 109 2.51 -3.79 12.38
N VAL A 110 3.29 -3.44 11.36
CA VAL A 110 2.90 -3.45 9.95
C VAL A 110 3.74 -4.48 9.21
N GLU A 111 3.09 -5.42 8.53
CA GLU A 111 3.74 -6.36 7.63
C GLU A 111 3.50 -5.92 6.18
N TYR A 112 4.51 -6.05 5.32
CA TYR A 112 4.42 -5.72 3.90
C TYR A 112 5.10 -6.78 3.04
N ASP A 113 4.36 -7.31 2.07
CA ASP A 113 4.85 -8.25 1.06
C ASP A 113 5.08 -7.50 -0.26
N ASN A 114 6.33 -7.46 -0.74
CA ASN A 114 6.66 -6.71 -1.96
C ASN A 114 6.22 -7.40 -3.27
N LYS A 115 5.82 -8.68 -3.21
CA LYS A 115 5.36 -9.50 -4.34
C LYS A 115 3.88 -9.29 -4.60
N THR A 116 3.09 -9.34 -3.52
CA THR A 116 1.64 -9.13 -3.59
C THR A 116 1.25 -7.68 -3.36
N GLU A 117 2.16 -6.86 -2.82
CA GLU A 117 1.93 -5.47 -2.42
C GLU A 117 0.77 -5.32 -1.43
N VAL A 118 0.72 -6.27 -0.50
CA VAL A 118 -0.25 -6.33 0.59
C VAL A 118 0.41 -5.82 1.85
N ALA A 119 -0.21 -4.79 2.45
CA ALA A 119 0.12 -4.31 3.79
C ALA A 119 -0.88 -4.86 4.81
N LYS A 120 -0.39 -5.35 5.95
CA LYS A 120 -1.21 -5.83 7.07
C LYS A 120 -0.87 -5.04 8.33
N PHE A 121 -1.89 -4.46 8.96
CA PHE A 121 -1.80 -3.61 10.13
C PHE A 121 -2.38 -4.35 11.33
N TYR A 122 -1.59 -4.55 12.38
CA TYR A 122 -1.96 -5.37 13.54
C TYR A 122 -2.14 -4.53 14.80
N VAL A 123 -3.22 -4.84 15.54
CA VAL A 123 -3.62 -4.26 16.83
C VAL A 123 -3.92 -2.77 16.73
N ASN A 124 -5.16 -2.37 17.07
CA ASN A 124 -5.61 -0.98 17.02
C ASN A 124 -5.25 -0.29 15.69
N ALA A 125 -5.48 -1.01 14.59
CA ALA A 125 -5.15 -0.58 13.25
C ALA A 125 -6.11 0.52 12.77
N LYS A 126 -5.59 1.51 12.06
CA LYS A 126 -6.37 2.53 11.36
C LYS A 126 -5.78 2.75 9.97
N VAL A 127 -6.64 2.81 8.97
CA VAL A 127 -6.27 3.20 7.61
C VAL A 127 -7.14 4.38 7.17
N ARG A 128 -6.51 5.38 6.57
CA ARG A 128 -7.13 6.55 5.96
C ARG A 128 -6.78 6.59 4.48
N LEU A 129 -7.78 6.86 3.68
CA LEU A 129 -7.64 7.16 2.26
C LEU A 129 -7.81 8.68 2.10
N LEU A 130 -6.95 9.29 1.30
CA LEU A 130 -6.89 10.73 1.12
C LEU A 130 -6.86 11.12 -0.36
N GLU A 131 -7.42 12.31 -0.62
CA GLU A 131 -7.21 13.11 -1.81
C GLU A 131 -6.59 14.44 -1.37
N GLY A 132 -5.30 14.63 -1.66
CA GLY A 132 -4.48 15.70 -1.11
C GLY A 132 -4.42 15.63 0.41
N LYS A 133 -5.07 16.60 1.08
CA LYS A 133 -5.18 16.66 2.55
C LYS A 133 -6.54 16.20 3.08
N LYS A 134 -7.50 15.93 2.19
CA LYS A 134 -8.87 15.55 2.57
C LYS A 134 -8.92 14.04 2.79
N VAL A 135 -9.35 13.62 3.97
CA VAL A 135 -9.69 12.21 4.23
C VAL A 135 -11.00 11.89 3.53
N THR A 136 -10.98 10.94 2.61
CA THR A 136 -12.16 10.46 1.89
C THR A 136 -12.77 9.23 2.56
N ASP A 137 -11.94 8.41 3.18
CA ASP A 137 -12.32 7.15 3.81
C ASP A 137 -11.45 6.95 5.05
N GLU A 138 -12.03 6.51 6.16
CA GLU A 138 -11.29 6.08 7.35
C GLU A 138 -11.89 4.80 7.90
N VAL A 139 -11.03 3.82 8.17
CA VAL A 139 -11.42 2.56 8.82
C VAL A 139 -10.53 2.24 10.01
N GLN A 140 -11.13 1.62 11.03
CA GLN A 140 -10.47 1.22 12.27
C GLN A 140 -10.89 -0.19 12.68
N GLY A 141 -9.94 -0.99 13.15
CA GLY A 141 -10.16 -2.36 13.60
C GLY A 141 -8.98 -2.93 14.41
N GLN A 142 -9.04 -4.21 14.76
CA GLN A 142 -7.90 -4.90 15.38
C GLN A 142 -6.92 -5.45 14.34
N PHE A 143 -7.38 -5.63 13.11
CA PHE A 143 -6.55 -6.00 11.97
C PHE A 143 -7.10 -5.34 10.71
N ILE A 144 -6.21 -4.83 9.86
CA ILE A 144 -6.54 -4.34 8.52
C ILE A 144 -5.57 -4.96 7.53
N SER A 145 -6.07 -5.50 6.42
CA SER A 145 -5.27 -5.86 5.24
C SER A 145 -5.60 -4.91 4.11
N TYR A 146 -4.60 -4.40 3.41
CA TYR A 146 -4.73 -3.54 2.24
C TYR A 146 -3.92 -4.13 1.09
N ASP A 147 -4.60 -4.59 0.05
CA ASP A 147 -4.01 -4.96 -1.23
C ASP A 147 -4.01 -3.71 -2.11
N SER A 148 -2.81 -3.15 -2.31
CA SER A 148 -2.69 -1.96 -3.15
C SER A 148 -3.04 -2.26 -4.60
N ARG A 149 -2.75 -3.46 -5.14
CA ARG A 149 -2.92 -3.81 -6.57
C ARG A 149 -4.38 -3.86 -6.96
N GLN A 150 -5.21 -4.30 -6.03
CA GLN A 150 -6.66 -4.41 -6.21
C GLN A 150 -7.40 -3.21 -5.62
N GLU A 151 -6.69 -2.25 -4.99
CA GLU A 151 -7.26 -1.21 -4.13
C GLU A 151 -8.30 -1.77 -3.15
N TYR A 152 -8.03 -2.95 -2.62
CA TYR A 152 -8.95 -3.71 -1.76
C TYR A 152 -8.47 -3.68 -0.32
N TYR A 153 -9.40 -3.54 0.64
CA TYR A 153 -9.08 -3.72 2.05
C TYR A 153 -10.14 -4.50 2.82
N SER A 154 -9.67 -5.23 3.83
CA SER A 154 -10.52 -5.93 4.80
C SER A 154 -10.19 -5.44 6.22
N VAL A 155 -11.22 -5.37 7.06
CA VAL A 155 -11.10 -4.89 8.45
C VAL A 155 -11.74 -5.93 9.37
N ASN A 156 -10.99 -6.39 10.37
CA ASN A 156 -11.42 -7.44 11.28
C ASN A 156 -11.34 -6.99 12.74
N ASN A 157 -12.15 -7.62 13.59
CA ASN A 157 -12.25 -7.29 15.01
C ASN A 157 -11.31 -8.11 15.90
N THR A 158 -10.48 -8.99 15.33
CA THR A 158 -9.38 -9.66 16.06
C THR A 158 -8.03 -9.38 15.40
N PRO A 159 -6.92 -9.43 16.16
CA PRO A 159 -5.57 -9.26 15.61
C PRO A 159 -5.12 -10.40 14.67
N SER A 160 -5.80 -11.56 14.69
CA SER A 160 -5.43 -12.71 13.85
C SER A 160 -5.93 -12.60 12.41
N GLY A 161 -6.62 -11.51 12.06
CA GLY A 161 -7.25 -11.34 10.74
C GLY A 161 -8.54 -12.13 10.54
N ALA A 162 -9.09 -12.72 11.60
CA ALA A 162 -10.41 -13.36 11.59
C ALA A 162 -11.45 -12.45 12.27
N SER A 163 -12.73 -12.65 11.93
CA SER A 163 -13.83 -12.01 12.65
C SER A 163 -14.45 -12.99 13.65
N GLN A 164 -14.65 -12.55 14.89
CA GLN A 164 -15.25 -13.38 15.95
C GLN A 164 -16.39 -12.62 16.65
N PRO A 165 -17.56 -13.26 16.91
CA PRO A 165 -18.61 -12.66 17.73
C PRO A 165 -18.08 -12.25 19.11
N GLY A 166 -18.42 -11.04 19.57
CA GLY A 166 -18.01 -10.54 20.89
C GLY A 166 -16.62 -9.90 20.96
N ALA A 167 -15.77 -10.01 19.95
CA ALA A 167 -14.42 -9.41 19.93
C ALA A 167 -14.41 -7.88 19.65
N GLY A 168 -15.50 -7.18 19.94
CA GLY A 168 -15.67 -5.76 19.62
C GLY A 168 -16.12 -5.50 18.17
N ARG A 169 -16.12 -4.23 17.78
CA ARG A 169 -16.63 -3.73 16.50
C ARG A 169 -15.55 -2.98 15.73
N ILE A 170 -15.64 -3.05 14.41
CA ILE A 170 -14.89 -2.17 13.52
C ILE A 170 -15.64 -0.83 13.37
N ARG A 171 -14.93 0.21 12.94
CA ARG A 171 -15.53 1.51 12.59
C ARG A 171 -15.10 1.91 11.19
N ALA A 172 -16.03 2.41 10.40
CA ALA A 172 -15.78 2.99 9.09
C ALA A 172 -16.47 4.35 8.99
N THR A 173 -15.79 5.33 8.38
CA THR A 173 -16.33 6.63 8.01
C THR A 173 -16.04 6.85 6.54
N ILE A 174 -17.08 6.99 5.74
CA ILE A 174 -16.99 7.20 4.29
C ILE A 174 -17.53 8.59 4.01
N GLN A 175 -16.70 9.46 3.44
CA GLN A 175 -17.14 10.80 3.10
C GLN A 175 -17.91 10.81 1.78
N PRO A 176 -18.96 11.63 1.66
CA PRO A 176 -19.64 11.82 0.39
C PRO A 176 -18.65 12.35 -0.67
N ARG A 177 -18.63 11.69 -1.84
CA ARG A 177 -18.01 12.25 -3.03
C ARG A 177 -19.02 13.20 -3.66
N ASN A 178 -18.80 14.50 -3.53
CA ASN A 178 -19.56 15.46 -4.32
C ASN A 178 -19.12 15.27 -5.77
N THR A 179 -19.93 14.58 -6.56
CA THR A 179 -19.90 14.66 -8.01
C THR A 179 -20.46 16.04 -8.39
N GLY A 180 -19.67 17.08 -8.15
CA GLY A 180 -20.00 18.42 -8.62
C GLY A 180 -19.89 18.42 -10.14
N THR A 181 -21.01 18.26 -10.83
CA THR A 181 -21.12 18.68 -12.23
C THR A 181 -20.81 20.18 -12.27
N PRO A 182 -19.90 20.64 -13.14
CA PRO A 182 -19.68 22.06 -13.39
C PRO A 182 -20.96 22.80 -13.77
#